data_AF-A0A7J7NZM9-F1
#
_entry.id   AF-A0A7J7NZM9-F1
#
_cell.length_a   1.000
_cell.length_b   1.000
_cell.length_c   1.000
_cell.angle_alpha   90.00
_cell.angle_beta   90.00
_cell.angle_gamma   90.00
#
_symmetry.space_group_name_H-M   'P 1'
#
loop_
_entity.id
_entity.type
_entity.pdbx_description
1 polymer ?
#
loop_
_entity_poly.entity_id
_entity_poly.type
_entity_poly.pdbx_seq_one_letter_code
_entity_poly.pdbx_strand_id
1 'polypeptide(L)'
;MVLSGNNLSGKIPSEITSLRGLRWLNLSENNLTGIIPKKIGSMSLVESLDFLANHPSGEIPPSMLSLTFLGYLNLSYNSFSGKNPSGTQLQSFSEFMYIGNPDMCGPLFIKKCTEAGNRRDKDGEEVDVDWFYLSLAPGFVVGFCSFYAIFAFKKLWRYALFGFIEDISYKLCNMCRL
;
A
#
# COMPACT_ATOMS: atom_id res chain seq x y z
N MET A 1 -4.54 6.86 -31.35
CA MET A 1 -5.30 8.08 -31.06
C MET A 1 -4.86 8.59 -29.71
N VAL A 2 -4.26 9.78 -29.67
CA VAL A 2 -3.74 10.40 -28.45
C VAL A 2 -4.52 11.69 -28.25
N LEU A 3 -5.25 11.77 -27.15
CA LEU A 3 -6.06 12.92 -26.72
C LEU A 3 -5.75 13.29 -25.26
N SER A 4 -4.61 12.86 -24.75
CA SER A 4 -4.19 13.09 -23.36
C SER A 4 -3.99 14.57 -23.06
N GLY A 5 -4.22 14.98 -21.80
CA GLY A 5 -3.91 16.33 -21.33
C GLY A 5 -4.81 17.41 -21.93
N ASN A 6 -6.10 17.12 -22.08
CA ASN A 6 -7.10 18.06 -22.59
C ASN A 6 -8.21 18.29 -21.56
N ASN A 7 -9.12 19.23 -21.86
CA ASN A 7 -10.32 19.47 -21.06
C ASN A 7 -11.53 18.68 -21.59
N LEU A 8 -11.32 17.48 -22.15
CA LEU A 8 -12.45 16.66 -22.62
C LEU A 8 -13.30 16.25 -21.42
N SER A 9 -14.62 16.36 -21.56
CA SER A 9 -15.56 16.09 -20.47
C SER A 9 -16.77 15.32 -20.97
N GLY A 10 -17.57 14.82 -20.02
CA GLY A 10 -18.70 13.95 -20.32
C GLY A 10 -18.29 12.48 -20.42
N LYS A 11 -19.15 11.65 -21.00
CA LYS A 11 -18.96 10.20 -21.03
C LYS A 11 -18.16 9.77 -22.24
N ILE A 12 -17.44 8.65 -22.11
CA ILE A 12 -16.81 7.98 -23.25
C ILE A 12 -17.94 7.46 -24.17
N PRO A 13 -18.03 7.93 -25.42
CA PRO A 13 -19.09 7.53 -26.35
C PRO A 13 -18.93 6.05 -26.70
N SER A 14 -20.05 5.33 -26.78
CA SER A 14 -20.03 3.90 -27.10
C SER A 14 -19.54 3.61 -28.51
N GLU A 15 -19.64 4.61 -29.38
CA GLU A 15 -19.22 4.63 -30.77
C GLU A 15 -17.70 4.43 -30.90
N ILE A 16 -16.91 4.78 -29.88
CA ILE A 16 -15.45 4.54 -29.90
C ILE A 16 -15.12 3.06 -30.09
N THR A 17 -16.01 2.15 -29.65
CA THR A 17 -15.81 0.71 -29.79
C THR A 17 -16.00 0.21 -31.23
N SER A 18 -16.50 1.06 -32.14
CA SER A 18 -16.59 0.74 -33.57
C SER A 18 -15.25 0.85 -34.30
N LEU A 19 -14.24 1.49 -33.68
CA LEU A 19 -12.92 1.71 -34.26
C LEU A 19 -12.05 0.45 -34.15
N ARG A 20 -12.39 -0.60 -34.91
CA ARG A 20 -11.72 -1.92 -34.86
C ARG A 20 -10.24 -1.89 -35.27
N GLY A 21 -9.82 -0.89 -36.03
CA GLY A 21 -8.42 -0.70 -36.46
C GLY A 21 -7.55 0.05 -35.45
N LEU A 22 -8.10 0.49 -34.33
CA LEU A 22 -7.36 1.29 -33.36
C LEU A 22 -6.40 0.41 -32.56
N ARG A 23 -5.13 0.82 -32.48
CA ARG A 23 -4.07 0.14 -31.72
C ARG A 23 -3.74 0.82 -30.39
N TRP A 24 -3.70 2.15 -30.39
CA TRP A 24 -3.41 2.94 -29.19
C TRP A 24 -4.56 3.91 -28.94
N LEU A 25 -5.07 3.92 -27.71
CA LEU A 25 -6.01 4.91 -27.24
C LEU A 25 -5.48 5.50 -25.94
N ASN A 26 -5.10 6.77 -26.00
CA ASN A 26 -4.71 7.53 -24.81
C ASN A 26 -5.70 8.67 -24.59
N LEU A 27 -6.45 8.58 -23.50
CA LEU A 27 -7.39 9.59 -22.99
C LEU A 27 -6.98 10.11 -21.61
N SER A 28 -5.72 9.92 -21.21
CA SER A 28 -5.24 10.30 -19.88
C SER A 28 -5.38 11.80 -19.61
N GLU A 29 -5.44 12.19 -18.34
CA GLU A 29 -5.42 13.59 -17.92
C GLU A 29 -6.51 14.41 -18.63
N ASN A 30 -7.75 13.97 -18.47
CA ASN A 30 -8.95 14.63 -18.97
C ASN A 30 -10.02 14.66 -17.86
N ASN A 31 -11.19 15.22 -18.14
CA ASN A 31 -12.31 15.31 -17.21
C ASN A 31 -13.46 14.35 -17.60
N LEU A 32 -13.12 13.16 -18.12
CA LEU A 32 -14.09 12.17 -18.58
C LEU A 32 -14.80 11.52 -17.38
N THR A 33 -16.09 11.21 -17.53
CA THR A 33 -16.97 10.69 -16.46
C THR A 33 -17.78 9.48 -16.95
N GLY A 34 -18.55 8.85 -16.07
CA GLY A 34 -19.44 7.74 -16.43
C GLY A 34 -18.68 6.41 -16.55
N ILE A 35 -19.19 5.46 -17.33
CA ILE A 35 -18.64 4.10 -17.38
C ILE A 35 -17.80 3.88 -18.64
N ILE A 36 -16.83 2.96 -18.57
CA ILE A 36 -16.22 2.42 -19.80
C ILE A 36 -17.30 1.68 -20.60
N PRO A 37 -17.43 1.90 -21.91
CA PRO A 37 -18.42 1.20 -22.73
C PRO A 37 -18.29 -0.32 -22.64
N LYS A 38 -19.40 -1.01 -22.36
CA LYS A 38 -19.43 -2.48 -22.22
C LYS A 38 -18.91 -3.24 -23.45
N LYS A 39 -18.87 -2.60 -24.62
CA LYS A 39 -18.38 -3.19 -25.88
C LYS A 39 -16.90 -2.93 -26.15
N ILE A 40 -16.13 -2.42 -25.18
CA ILE A 40 -14.69 -2.11 -25.36
C ILE A 40 -13.91 -3.32 -25.87
N GLY A 41 -14.27 -4.54 -25.46
CA GLY A 41 -13.70 -5.79 -25.96
C GLY A 41 -13.82 -6.05 -27.46
N SER A 42 -14.65 -5.29 -28.20
CA SER A 42 -14.75 -5.40 -29.65
C SER A 42 -13.59 -4.75 -30.42
N MET A 43 -12.76 -3.95 -29.73
CA MET A 43 -11.58 -3.31 -30.30
C MET A 43 -10.38 -4.26 -30.25
N SER A 44 -10.48 -5.39 -30.94
CA SER A 44 -9.57 -6.53 -30.77
C SER A 44 -8.09 -6.24 -31.10
N LEU A 45 -7.79 -5.19 -31.88
CA LEU A 45 -6.42 -4.82 -32.25
C LEU A 45 -5.75 -3.83 -31.29
N VAL A 46 -6.42 -3.45 -30.20
CA VAL A 46 -5.87 -2.50 -29.24
C VAL A 46 -4.72 -3.13 -28.47
N GLU A 47 -3.59 -2.44 -28.49
CA GLU A 47 -2.35 -2.77 -27.80
C GLU A 47 -2.12 -1.91 -26.56
N SER A 48 -2.69 -0.70 -26.52
CA SER A 48 -2.52 0.24 -25.41
C SER A 48 -3.81 1.00 -25.10
N LEU A 49 -4.21 0.96 -23.83
CA LEU A 49 -5.31 1.74 -23.26
C LEU A 49 -4.83 2.57 -22.08
N ASP A 50 -4.99 3.88 -22.16
CA ASP A 50 -4.66 4.79 -21.07
C ASP A 50 -5.84 5.69 -20.74
N PHE A 51 -6.34 5.56 -19.50
CA PHE A 51 -7.41 6.36 -18.90
C PHE A 51 -6.95 7.04 -17.60
N LEU A 52 -5.64 7.11 -17.34
CA LEU A 52 -5.06 7.74 -16.16
C LEU A 52 -5.70 9.10 -15.86
N ALA A 53 -5.94 9.41 -14.59
CA ALA A 53 -6.34 10.74 -14.12
C ALA A 53 -7.59 11.28 -14.85
N ASN A 54 -8.70 10.56 -14.71
CA ASN A 54 -10.03 10.97 -15.14
C ASN A 54 -11.04 10.70 -14.01
N HIS A 55 -12.35 10.73 -14.32
CA HIS A 55 -13.44 10.38 -13.41
C HIS A 55 -14.41 9.26 -13.89
N PRO A 56 -14.04 8.31 -14.78
CA PRO A 56 -14.89 7.14 -15.01
C PRO A 56 -15.07 6.33 -13.73
N SER A 57 -16.30 5.83 -13.57
CA SER A 57 -16.78 5.10 -12.41
C SER A 57 -17.44 3.77 -12.78
N GLY A 58 -17.75 2.97 -11.76
CA GLY A 58 -18.33 1.63 -11.92
C GLY A 58 -17.27 0.54 -12.13
N GLU A 59 -17.73 -0.65 -12.45
CA GLU A 59 -16.85 -1.81 -12.62
C GLU A 59 -16.15 -1.80 -13.97
N ILE A 60 -14.93 -2.34 -14.00
CA ILE A 60 -14.20 -2.60 -15.24
C ILE A 60 -14.98 -3.64 -16.05
N PRO A 61 -15.40 -3.34 -17.29
CA PRO A 61 -16.28 -4.22 -18.05
C PRO A 61 -15.60 -5.57 -18.33
N PRO A 62 -16.26 -6.72 -18.08
CA PRO A 62 -15.68 -8.04 -18.32
C PRO A 62 -15.24 -8.28 -19.76
N SER A 63 -15.83 -7.57 -20.73
CA SER A 63 -15.43 -7.65 -22.14
C SER A 63 -13.99 -7.18 -22.39
N MET A 64 -13.38 -6.42 -21.47
CA MET A 64 -11.97 -6.03 -21.58
C MET A 64 -11.03 -7.24 -21.54
N LEU A 65 -11.50 -8.39 -21.00
CA LEU A 65 -10.80 -9.68 -21.07
C LEU A 65 -10.63 -10.20 -22.52
N SER A 66 -11.45 -9.74 -23.46
CA SER A 66 -11.39 -10.14 -24.87
C SER A 66 -10.29 -9.43 -25.67
N LEU A 67 -9.60 -8.44 -25.09
CA LEU A 67 -8.58 -7.64 -25.77
C LEU A 67 -7.23 -8.35 -25.82
N THR A 68 -7.10 -9.42 -26.59
CA THR A 68 -5.93 -10.34 -26.55
C THR A 68 -4.58 -9.72 -26.93
N PHE A 69 -4.56 -8.54 -27.55
CA PHE A 69 -3.34 -7.84 -27.96
C PHE A 69 -2.92 -6.73 -26.98
N LEU A 70 -3.69 -6.52 -25.90
CA LEU A 70 -3.44 -5.45 -24.96
C LEU A 70 -2.14 -5.70 -24.19
N GLY A 71 -1.13 -4.88 -24.44
CA GLY A 71 0.18 -4.91 -23.76
C GLY A 71 0.37 -3.80 -22.74
N TYR A 72 -0.46 -2.75 -22.77
CA TYR A 72 -0.44 -1.67 -21.79
C TYR A 72 -1.85 -1.26 -21.40
N LEU A 73 -2.07 -1.14 -20.10
CA LEU A 73 -3.32 -0.66 -19.51
C LEU A 73 -2.99 0.26 -18.34
N ASN A 74 -3.58 1.45 -18.31
CA ASN A 74 -3.53 2.32 -17.14
C ASN A 74 -4.93 2.85 -16.82
N LEU A 75 -5.43 2.49 -15.64
CA LEU A 75 -6.72 2.88 -15.08
C LEU A 75 -6.56 3.65 -13.76
N SER A 76 -5.34 4.06 -13.42
CA SER A 76 -5.06 4.68 -12.12
C SER A 76 -5.65 6.09 -12.00
N TYR A 77 -5.87 6.53 -10.76
CA TYR A 77 -6.45 7.83 -10.43
C TYR A 77 -7.80 8.08 -11.13
N ASN A 78 -8.75 7.17 -10.89
CA ASN A 78 -10.12 7.23 -11.40
C ASN A 78 -11.12 6.92 -10.27
N SER A 79 -12.37 6.62 -10.61
CA SER A 79 -13.42 6.27 -9.65
C SER A 79 -13.96 4.85 -9.89
N PHE A 80 -13.12 3.93 -10.39
CA PHE A 80 -13.51 2.55 -10.61
C PHE A 80 -13.85 1.84 -9.30
N SER A 81 -14.76 0.87 -9.38
CA SER A 81 -15.22 0.08 -8.25
C SER A 81 -15.23 -1.41 -8.54
N GLY A 82 -15.37 -2.21 -7.48
CA GLY A 82 -15.50 -3.67 -7.59
C GLY A 82 -14.16 -4.40 -7.73
N LYS A 83 -14.24 -5.67 -8.13
CA LYS A 83 -13.07 -6.55 -8.19
C LYS A 83 -12.26 -6.31 -9.46
N ASN A 84 -10.94 -6.21 -9.34
CA ASN A 84 -10.07 -6.25 -10.53
C ASN A 84 -10.35 -7.53 -11.34
N PRO A 85 -10.64 -7.42 -12.66
CA PRO A 85 -10.90 -8.57 -13.52
C PRO A 85 -9.84 -9.67 -13.32
N SER A 86 -10.32 -10.80 -12.80
CA SER A 86 -9.50 -11.97 -12.54
C SER A 86 -9.55 -12.88 -13.76
N GLY A 87 -8.62 -12.71 -14.70
CA GLY A 87 -8.37 -13.61 -15.83
C GLY A 87 -7.50 -12.95 -16.90
N THR A 88 -6.88 -13.78 -17.75
CA THR A 88 -6.10 -13.37 -18.94
C THR A 88 -4.97 -12.36 -18.66
N GLN A 89 -4.60 -11.52 -19.64
CA GLN A 89 -3.48 -10.58 -19.49
C GLN A 89 -3.75 -9.45 -18.47
N LEU A 90 -5.01 -9.20 -18.08
CA LEU A 90 -5.33 -8.12 -17.15
C LEU A 90 -4.75 -8.34 -15.75
N GLN A 91 -4.60 -9.62 -15.35
CA GLN A 91 -3.92 -10.00 -14.10
C GLN A 91 -2.40 -9.83 -14.16
N SER A 92 -1.80 -9.79 -15.35
CA SER A 92 -0.35 -9.63 -15.51
C SER A 92 0.11 -8.18 -15.34
N PHE A 93 -0.82 -7.23 -15.37
CA PHE A 93 -0.50 -5.83 -15.18
C PHE A 93 -0.21 -5.49 -13.72
N SER A 94 0.73 -4.58 -13.52
CA SER A 94 1.15 -4.12 -12.20
C SER A 94 0.02 -3.44 -11.43
N GLU A 95 0.05 -3.54 -10.11
CA GLU A 95 -0.90 -2.89 -9.19
C GLU A 95 -0.97 -1.36 -9.40
N PHE A 96 0.16 -0.73 -9.76
CA PHE A 96 0.22 0.71 -10.06
C PHE A 96 -0.72 1.13 -11.19
N MET A 97 -1.09 0.23 -12.11
CA MET A 97 -2.03 0.54 -13.19
C MET A 97 -3.46 0.73 -12.69
N TYR A 98 -3.74 0.39 -11.44
CA TYR A 98 -5.07 0.44 -10.84
C TYR A 98 -5.11 1.29 -9.56
N ILE A 99 -3.99 1.88 -9.12
CA ILE A 99 -3.91 2.70 -7.91
C ILE A 99 -4.80 3.95 -8.00
N GLY A 100 -5.20 4.53 -6.87
CA GLY A 100 -5.97 5.77 -6.86
C GLY A 100 -7.43 5.59 -7.26
N ASN A 101 -7.97 4.37 -7.10
CA ASN A 101 -9.39 4.06 -7.21
C ASN A 101 -9.93 3.60 -5.85
N PRO A 102 -10.69 4.44 -5.11
CA PRO A 102 -11.03 4.17 -3.70
C PRO A 102 -11.99 2.99 -3.49
N ASP A 103 -12.82 2.68 -4.49
CA ASP A 103 -13.86 1.65 -4.41
C ASP A 103 -13.45 0.31 -5.05
N MET A 104 -12.21 0.19 -5.52
CA MET A 104 -11.68 -1.08 -5.99
C MET A 104 -11.32 -1.99 -4.83
N CYS A 105 -11.50 -3.30 -5.05
CA CYS A 105 -11.19 -4.33 -4.07
C CYS A 105 -10.58 -5.55 -4.78
N GLY A 106 -9.93 -6.45 -4.04
CA GLY A 106 -9.40 -7.69 -4.61
C GLY A 106 -8.15 -8.20 -3.90
N PRO A 107 -7.59 -9.34 -4.34
CA PRO A 107 -6.39 -9.91 -3.71
C PRO A 107 -5.14 -9.03 -3.85
N LEU A 108 -5.14 -8.12 -4.83
CA LEU A 108 -4.08 -7.13 -5.05
C LEU A 108 -4.33 -5.82 -4.28
N PHE A 109 -5.40 -5.71 -3.48
CA PHE A 109 -5.72 -4.49 -2.74
C PHE A 109 -5.95 -4.79 -1.26
N ILE A 110 -5.62 -3.82 -0.41
CA ILE A 110 -5.85 -3.88 1.05
C ILE A 110 -7.33 -4.13 1.37
N LYS A 111 -8.23 -3.55 0.57
CA LYS A 111 -9.67 -3.77 0.66
C LYS A 111 -10.03 -5.13 0.05
N LYS A 112 -10.32 -6.12 0.89
CA LYS A 112 -10.95 -7.37 0.46
C LYS A 112 -12.36 -7.07 -0.06
N CYS A 113 -12.75 -7.73 -1.14
CA CYS A 113 -14.11 -7.59 -1.64
C CYS A 113 -15.07 -8.28 -0.66
N THR A 114 -15.86 -7.51 0.08
CA THR A 114 -16.96 -8.05 0.87
C THR A 114 -18.11 -8.34 -0.07
N GLU A 115 -18.55 -9.60 -0.15
CA GLU A 115 -19.77 -9.94 -0.90
C GLU A 115 -20.93 -9.13 -0.33
N ALA A 116 -21.62 -8.40 -1.20
CA ALA A 116 -22.66 -7.44 -0.82
C ALA A 116 -23.81 -8.17 -0.11
N GLY A 117 -23.75 -8.19 1.21
CA GLY A 117 -24.71 -8.89 2.06
C GLY A 117 -24.71 -8.44 3.52
N ASN A 118 -24.30 -7.20 3.83
CA ASN A 118 -24.81 -6.47 4.99
C ASN A 118 -24.27 -5.04 5.00
N ARG A 119 -25.16 -4.06 4.86
CA ARG A 119 -24.88 -2.72 5.36
C ARG A 119 -24.75 -2.82 6.87
N ARG A 120 -23.57 -2.48 7.37
CA ARG A 120 -23.39 -1.73 8.62
C ARG A 120 -22.02 -1.08 8.51
N ASP A 121 -22.05 0.21 8.18
CA ASP A 121 -20.94 1.13 8.40
C ASP A 121 -20.51 1.04 9.87
N LYS A 122 -19.44 0.28 10.14
CA LYS A 122 -18.57 0.39 11.30
C LYS A 122 -17.30 -0.36 10.98
N ASP A 123 -16.31 0.31 10.42
CA ASP A 123 -14.89 -0.05 10.54
C ASP A 123 -14.18 1.30 10.40
N GLY A 124 -13.65 1.91 11.46
CA GLY A 124 -12.72 1.27 12.37
C GLY A 124 -11.40 1.19 11.62
N GLU A 125 -10.64 2.26 11.66
CA GLU A 125 -9.26 2.31 11.17
C GLU A 125 -8.42 1.40 12.08
N GLU A 126 -8.50 0.09 11.82
CA GLU A 126 -7.66 -0.91 12.47
C GLU A 126 -6.30 -0.86 11.76
N VAL A 127 -5.43 -0.01 12.29
CA VAL A 127 -3.99 -0.09 12.01
C VAL A 127 -3.56 -1.48 12.45
N ASP A 128 -3.21 -2.34 11.49
CA ASP A 128 -2.64 -3.67 11.74
C ASP A 128 -1.24 -3.47 12.35
N VAL A 129 -1.22 -3.20 13.66
CA VAL A 129 -0.01 -3.25 14.46
C VAL A 129 0.38 -4.70 14.56
N ASP A 130 1.22 -5.13 13.63
CA ASP A 130 1.92 -6.41 13.64
C ASP A 130 2.26 -6.76 15.10
N TRP A 131 1.62 -7.79 15.65
CA TRP A 131 1.77 -8.18 17.06
C TRP A 131 3.24 -8.44 17.45
N PHE A 132 4.08 -8.70 16.45
CA PHE A 132 5.55 -8.74 16.56
C PHE A 132 6.13 -7.42 17.09
N TYR A 133 5.69 -6.26 16.62
CA TYR A 133 6.15 -4.96 17.11
C TYR A 133 5.62 -4.63 18.51
N LEU A 134 4.40 -5.08 18.82
CA LEU A 134 3.80 -4.90 20.15
C LEU A 134 4.54 -5.71 21.24
N SER A 135 5.14 -6.85 20.87
CA SER A 135 5.94 -7.70 21.77
C SER A 135 7.42 -7.31 21.85
N LEU A 136 7.97 -6.68 20.80
CA LEU A 136 9.34 -6.16 20.77
C LEU A 136 9.55 -4.98 21.72
N ALA A 137 8.59 -4.05 21.81
CA ALA A 137 8.70 -2.85 22.63
C ALA A 137 8.85 -3.13 24.15
N PRO A 138 7.98 -3.92 24.81
CA PRO A 138 8.13 -4.23 26.23
C PRO A 138 9.30 -5.18 26.49
N GLY A 139 9.62 -6.09 25.56
CA GLY A 139 10.75 -7.01 25.68
C GLY A 139 12.09 -6.29 25.77
N PHE A 140 12.27 -5.24 24.96
CA PHE A 140 13.50 -4.43 24.99
C PHE A 140 13.61 -3.60 26.27
N VAL A 141 12.50 -3.04 26.76
CA VAL A 141 12.47 -2.27 28.02
C VAL A 141 12.77 -3.15 29.22
N VAL A 142 12.15 -4.34 29.30
CA VAL A 142 12.39 -5.28 30.41
C VAL A 142 13.82 -5.80 30.37
N GLY A 143 14.35 -6.15 29.19
CA GLY A 143 15.74 -6.58 29.01
C GLY A 143 16.75 -5.50 29.38
N PHE A 144 16.53 -4.26 28.94
CA PHE A 144 17.42 -3.14 29.23
C PHE A 144 17.38 -2.72 30.71
N CYS A 145 16.18 -2.68 31.32
CA CYS A 145 16.00 -2.37 32.74
C CYS A 145 16.61 -3.45 33.64
N SER A 146 16.45 -4.73 33.29
CA SER A 146 17.05 -5.83 34.07
C SER A 146 18.58 -5.83 33.96
N PHE A 147 19.15 -5.56 32.79
CA PHE A 147 20.59 -5.40 32.61
C PHE A 147 21.13 -4.20 33.42
N TYR A 148 20.48 -3.03 33.34
CA TYR A 148 20.85 -1.85 34.12
C TYR A 148 20.69 -2.07 35.63
N ALA A 149 19.65 -2.79 36.06
CA ALA A 149 19.42 -3.12 37.46
C ALA A 149 20.49 -4.07 38.00
N ILE A 150 20.96 -5.06 37.23
CA ILE A 150 22.07 -5.94 37.64
C ILE A 150 23.36 -5.13 37.84
N PHE A 151 23.66 -4.20 36.93
CA PHE A 151 24.81 -3.29 37.08
C PHE A 151 24.64 -2.29 38.25
N ALA A 152 23.41 -1.85 38.53
CA ALA A 152 23.10 -0.96 39.64
C ALA A 152 22.99 -1.70 40.99
N PHE A 153 22.65 -2.98 41.04
CA PHE A 153 22.58 -3.75 42.29
C PHE A 153 23.99 -4.01 42.84
N LYS A 154 24.99 -4.12 41.97
CA LYS A 154 26.40 -4.10 42.37
C LYS A 154 26.90 -2.72 42.85
N LYS A 155 26.06 -1.70 42.95
CA LYS A 155 26.42 -0.38 43.50
C LYS A 155 26.70 -0.44 45.01
N LEU A 156 26.06 -1.35 45.77
CA LEU A 156 26.39 -1.60 47.18
C LEU A 156 27.79 -2.23 47.33
N TRP A 157 28.16 -3.16 46.46
CA TRP A 157 29.54 -3.66 46.37
C TRP A 157 30.52 -2.59 45.93
N ARG A 158 30.13 -1.66 45.05
CA ARG A 158 30.99 -0.56 44.59
C ARG A 158 31.34 0.40 45.73
N TYR A 159 30.37 0.80 46.55
CA TYR A 159 30.65 1.64 47.72
C TYR A 159 31.41 0.88 48.82
N ALA A 160 31.11 -0.40 49.04
CA ALA A 160 31.89 -1.23 49.96
C ALA A 160 33.34 -1.45 49.48
N LEU A 161 33.57 -1.62 48.18
CA LEU A 161 34.90 -1.75 47.58
C LEU A 161 35.69 -0.45 47.67
N PHE A 162 35.07 0.71 47.35
CA PHE A 162 35.73 2.01 47.48
C PHE A 162 36.08 2.33 48.94
N GLY A 163 35.16 2.09 49.88
CA GLY A 163 35.44 2.27 51.30
C GLY A 163 36.53 1.34 51.84
N PHE A 164 36.56 0.08 51.38
CA PHE A 164 37.60 -0.88 51.76
C PHE A 164 38.98 -0.52 51.19
N ILE A 165 39.03 -0.02 49.94
CA ILE A 165 40.27 0.45 49.31
C ILE A 165 40.80 1.71 50.01
N GLU A 166 39.93 2.65 50.40
CA GLU A 166 40.35 3.85 51.15
C GLU A 166 40.89 3.51 52.55
N ASP A 167 40.27 2.58 53.28
CA ASP A 167 40.76 2.13 54.60
C ASP A 167 42.13 1.42 54.50
N ILE A 168 42.31 0.57 53.49
CA ILE A 168 43.61 -0.07 53.21
C ILE A 168 44.66 0.96 52.82
N SER A 169 44.32 1.91 51.94
CA SER A 169 45.23 2.97 51.50
C SER A 169 45.65 3.88 52.67
N TYR A 170 44.74 4.19 53.60
CA TYR A 170 45.04 4.97 54.79
C TYR A 170 45.95 4.22 55.78
N LYS A 171 45.70 2.92 56.00
CA LYS A 171 46.55 2.07 56.84
C LYS A 171 47.96 1.90 56.25
N LEU A 172 48.07 1.70 54.94
CA LEU A 172 49.36 1.64 54.24
C LEU A 172 50.10 2.99 54.28
N CYS A 173 49.40 4.11 54.10
CA CYS A 173 50.00 5.45 54.19
C CYS A 173 50.56 5.77 55.60
N ASN A 174 49.90 5.29 56.66
CA ASN A 174 50.39 5.45 58.03
C ASN A 174 51.56 4.51 58.37
N MET A 175 51.66 3.33 57.73
CA MET A 175 52.83 2.46 57.88
C MET A 175 54.06 2.94 57.09
N CYS A 176 53.89 3.79 56.06
CA CYS A 176 55.00 4.42 55.33
C CYS A 176 55.64 5.61 56.06
N ARG A 177 55.14 5.99 57.26
CA ARG A 177 55.62 7.16 58.03
C ARG A 177 56.26 6.77 59.38
N LEU A 178 56.85 5.58 59.43
CA LEU A 178 57.81 5.08 60.43
C LEU A 178 59.08 4.65 59.69
#